data_AF-A0A0F9V9Q7-F1
#
_entry.id   AF-A0A0F9V9Q7-F1
#
_cell.length_a   1.000
_cell.length_b   1.000
_cell.length_c   1.000
_cell.angle_alpha   90.00
_cell.angle_beta   90.00
_cell.angle_gamma   90.00
#
_symmetry.space_group_name_H-M   'P 1'
#
loop_
_entity.id
_entity.type
_entity.pdbx_description
1 polymer ?
#
loop_
_entity_poly.entity_id
_entity_poly.type
_entity_poly.pdbx_seq_one_letter_code
_entity_poly.pdbx_strand_id
1 'polypeptide(L)'
;MKNRSSTSSARCARSCGDAYAAHPPAGRVLMTPEQIAQRVEQLADALVDRYDGRRVVVLTVLAGAIVFLANLIRRLPMPLEADLVGFDVPDAFVVGYGLDFNGLHRNLPDIRVLSVHDEGSLA
;
A
#
# COMPACT_ATOMS: atom_id res chain seq x y z
N MET A 1 20.55 -34.69 -22.63
CA MET A 1 19.92 -35.71 -21.75
C MET A 1 20.87 -36.04 -20.59
N LYS A 2 20.69 -35.38 -19.44
CA LYS A 2 21.24 -35.83 -18.13
C LYS A 2 20.18 -35.51 -17.08
N ASN A 3 19.55 -36.57 -16.61
CA ASN A 3 18.53 -36.61 -15.59
C ASN A 3 19.21 -36.38 -14.22
N ARG A 4 18.71 -35.44 -13.42
CA ARG A 4 18.94 -35.41 -11.97
C ARG A 4 17.63 -35.15 -11.24
N SER A 5 17.17 -36.24 -10.67
CA SER A 5 16.13 -36.43 -9.68
C SER A 5 16.20 -35.44 -8.52
N SER A 6 15.01 -34.93 -8.17
CA SER A 6 14.51 -34.62 -6.83
C SER A 6 15.45 -33.91 -5.85
N THR A 7 15.12 -32.65 -5.53
CA THR A 7 14.78 -32.14 -4.17
C THR A 7 15.12 -30.66 -4.07
N SER A 8 14.13 -29.76 -3.94
CA SER A 8 14.28 -28.47 -3.22
C SER A 8 12.98 -27.63 -3.20
N SER A 9 12.13 -27.69 -4.24
CA SER A 9 11.02 -26.73 -4.36
C SER A 9 9.87 -26.92 -3.36
N ALA A 10 9.74 -28.11 -2.73
CA ALA A 10 8.66 -28.41 -1.78
C ALA A 10 8.96 -28.07 -0.30
N ARG A 11 10.12 -27.47 0.00
CA ARG A 11 10.45 -27.01 1.36
C ARG A 11 10.11 -25.54 1.61
N CYS A 12 10.05 -24.71 0.57
CA CYS A 12 9.74 -23.28 0.73
C CYS A 12 8.23 -23.03 0.97
N ALA A 13 7.35 -23.92 0.49
CA ALA A 13 5.90 -23.73 0.60
C ALA A 13 5.31 -23.87 2.03
N ARG A 14 6.03 -24.51 2.97
CA ARG A 14 5.49 -24.82 4.31
C ARG A 14 5.89 -23.83 5.42
N SER A 15 6.93 -23.02 5.26
CA SER A 15 7.34 -22.13 6.36
C SER A 15 6.71 -20.74 6.33
N CYS A 16 6.21 -20.28 5.17
CA CYS A 16 5.58 -18.96 5.07
C CYS A 16 4.04 -19.00 5.06
N GLY A 17 3.43 -20.06 4.51
CA GLY A 17 1.96 -20.15 4.39
C GLY A 17 1.25 -20.28 5.75
N ASP A 18 1.82 -21.09 6.64
CA ASP A 18 1.23 -21.37 7.96
C ASP A 18 1.43 -20.21 8.96
N ALA A 19 2.45 -19.36 8.74
CA ALA A 19 2.76 -18.22 9.59
C ALA A 19 1.76 -17.06 9.44
N TYR A 20 1.27 -16.80 8.22
CA TYR A 20 0.27 -15.74 7.97
C TYR A 20 -1.14 -16.11 8.43
N ALA A 21 -1.52 -17.40 8.38
CA ALA A 21 -2.83 -17.86 8.82
C ALA A 21 -3.00 -17.78 10.36
N ALA A 22 -1.90 -17.87 11.10
CA ALA A 22 -1.89 -17.86 12.56
C ALA A 22 -1.98 -16.45 13.18
N HIS A 23 -1.99 -15.40 12.36
CA HIS A 23 -1.98 -14.01 12.84
C HIS A 23 -3.33 -13.38 12.53
N PRO A 24 -4.31 -13.42 13.47
CA PRO A 24 -5.55 -12.69 13.29
C PRO A 24 -5.22 -11.21 13.05
N PRO A 25 -6.00 -10.50 12.21
CA PRO A 25 -5.75 -9.09 11.95
C PRO A 25 -5.71 -8.35 13.28
N ALA A 26 -4.59 -7.65 13.54
CA ALA A 26 -4.41 -6.84 14.73
C ALA A 26 -5.32 -5.60 14.63
N GLY A 27 -6.59 -5.76 14.99
CA GLY A 27 -7.59 -4.69 14.97
C GLY A 27 -8.90 -5.06 14.28
N ARG A 28 -9.78 -4.07 14.14
CA ARG A 28 -11.07 -4.23 13.45
C ARG A 28 -10.89 -4.03 11.94
N VAL A 29 -11.60 -4.82 11.15
CA VAL A 29 -11.70 -4.61 9.70
C VAL A 29 -12.51 -3.33 9.44
N LEU A 30 -11.88 -2.34 8.81
CA LEU A 30 -12.54 -1.07 8.44
C LEU A 30 -13.22 -1.16 7.07
N MET A 31 -12.60 -1.86 6.12
CA MET A 31 -13.14 -2.13 4.80
C MET A 31 -12.87 -3.58 4.43
N THR A 32 -13.88 -4.28 3.92
CA THR A 32 -13.71 -5.62 3.39
C THR A 32 -12.95 -5.59 2.05
N PRO A 33 -12.35 -6.70 1.62
CA PRO A 33 -11.72 -6.80 0.30
C PRO A 33 -12.67 -6.40 -0.84
N GLU A 34 -13.94 -6.76 -0.74
CA GLU A 34 -14.98 -6.44 -1.73
C GLU A 34 -15.27 -4.95 -1.77
N GLN A 35 -15.36 -4.30 -0.60
CA GLN A 35 -15.54 -2.85 -0.52
C GLN A 35 -14.36 -2.09 -1.14
N ILE A 36 -13.14 -2.54 -0.90
CA ILE A 36 -11.94 -1.97 -1.53
C ILE A 36 -11.98 -2.18 -3.04
N ALA A 37 -12.30 -3.40 -3.50
CA ALA A 37 -12.38 -3.71 -4.92
C ALA A 37 -13.42 -2.84 -5.64
N GLN A 38 -14.60 -2.66 -5.03
CA GLN A 38 -15.68 -1.81 -5.56
C GLN A 38 -15.25 -0.33 -5.62
N ARG A 39 -14.56 0.18 -4.60
CA ARG A 39 -14.10 1.58 -4.59
C ARG A 39 -13.02 1.84 -5.64
N VAL A 40 -12.12 0.88 -5.86
CA VAL A 40 -11.10 0.98 -6.91
C VAL A 40 -11.75 1.00 -8.29
N GLU A 41 -12.83 0.23 -8.49
CA GLU A 41 -13.58 0.21 -9.75
C GLU A 41 -14.27 1.54 -10.03
N GLN A 42 -14.99 2.08 -9.02
CA GLN A 42 -15.59 3.41 -9.10
C GLN A 42 -14.57 4.51 -9.42
N LEU A 43 -13.37 4.42 -8.84
CA LEU A 43 -12.30 5.36 -9.13
C LEU A 43 -11.76 5.19 -10.55
N ALA A 44 -11.60 3.96 -11.03
CA ALA A 44 -11.15 3.69 -12.39
C ALA A 44 -12.11 4.30 -13.41
N ASP A 45 -13.41 4.05 -13.28
CA ASP A 45 -14.44 4.62 -14.15
C ASP A 45 -14.38 6.15 -14.16
N ALA A 46 -14.30 6.77 -12.98
CA ALA A 46 -14.21 8.22 -12.85
C ALA A 46 -12.93 8.81 -13.47
N LEU A 47 -11.82 8.06 -13.50
CA LEU A 47 -10.58 8.49 -14.14
C LEU A 47 -10.64 8.34 -15.66
N VAL A 48 -11.21 7.24 -16.15
CA VAL A 48 -11.43 7.00 -17.59
C VAL A 48 -12.27 8.12 -18.17
N ASP A 49 -13.42 8.43 -17.56
CA ASP A 49 -14.30 9.51 -18.01
C ASP A 49 -13.61 10.88 -17.99
N ARG A 50 -12.80 11.15 -16.97
CA ARG A 50 -12.12 12.45 -16.79
C ARG A 50 -11.02 12.69 -17.82
N TYR A 51 -10.26 11.64 -18.14
CA TYR A 51 -9.01 11.74 -18.89
C TYR A 51 -9.08 11.06 -20.27
N ASP A 52 -10.27 10.74 -20.76
CA ASP A 52 -10.47 10.12 -22.06
C ASP A 52 -9.73 10.88 -23.18
N GLY A 53 -9.10 10.11 -24.07
CA GLY A 53 -8.28 10.61 -25.17
C GLY A 53 -6.97 11.32 -24.78
N ARG A 54 -6.59 11.37 -23.49
CA ARG A 54 -5.33 12.00 -23.03
C ARG A 54 -4.29 10.96 -22.64
N ARG A 55 -3.01 11.30 -22.85
CA ARG A 55 -1.89 10.56 -22.26
C ARG A 55 -1.80 10.90 -20.77
N VAL A 56 -1.97 9.90 -19.91
CA VAL A 56 -1.92 10.07 -18.45
C VAL A 56 -0.61 9.53 -17.90
N VAL A 57 0.00 10.28 -16.98
CA VAL A 57 1.12 9.81 -16.17
C VAL A 57 0.62 9.60 -14.74
N VAL A 58 0.78 8.39 -14.21
CA VAL A 58 0.41 8.02 -12.85
C VAL A 58 1.68 7.96 -12.01
N LEU A 59 1.88 8.98 -11.18
CA LEU A 59 3.02 9.06 -10.28
C LEU A 59 2.63 8.50 -8.90
N THR A 60 3.37 7.51 -8.43
CA THR A 60 3.09 6.84 -7.15
C THR A 60 4.20 7.11 -6.15
N VAL A 61 3.82 7.53 -4.95
CA VAL A 61 4.75 7.72 -3.83
C VAL A 61 4.92 6.40 -3.08
N LEU A 62 6.15 5.91 -3.03
CA LEU A 62 6.50 4.66 -2.36
C LEU A 62 6.49 4.80 -0.83
N ALA A 63 6.27 3.71 -0.09
CA ALA A 63 6.09 2.33 -0.58
C ALA A 63 4.62 1.85 -0.58
N GLY A 64 3.80 2.33 0.38
CA GLY A 64 2.49 1.75 0.66
C GLY A 64 1.47 1.83 -0.49
N ALA A 65 1.59 2.82 -1.37
CA ALA A 65 0.64 3.03 -2.46
C ALA A 65 0.81 2.04 -3.63
N ILE A 66 1.91 1.27 -3.71
CA ILE A 66 2.20 0.41 -4.86
C ILE A 66 1.16 -0.70 -5.07
N VAL A 67 0.63 -1.27 -3.97
CA VAL A 67 -0.41 -2.32 -4.05
C VAL A 67 -1.74 -1.74 -4.53
N PHE A 68 -2.08 -0.54 -4.09
CA PHE A 68 -3.25 0.19 -4.56
C PHE A 68 -3.10 0.54 -6.05
N LEU A 69 -1.95 1.07 -6.45
CA LEU A 69 -1.64 1.39 -7.84
C LEU A 69 -1.83 0.15 -8.73
N ALA A 70 -1.21 -0.98 -8.37
CA ALA A 70 -1.32 -2.22 -9.14
C ALA A 70 -2.78 -2.68 -9.33
N ASN A 71 -3.61 -2.48 -8.30
CA ASN A 71 -5.04 -2.79 -8.37
C ASN A 71 -5.85 -1.82 -9.24
N LEU A 72 -5.41 -0.57 -9.34
CA LEU A 72 -6.08 0.47 -10.10
C LEU A 72 -5.68 0.45 -11.58
N ILE A 73 -4.38 0.45 -11.91
CA ILE A 73 -3.89 0.62 -13.29
C ILE A 73 -4.36 -0.50 -14.23
N ARG A 74 -4.51 -1.73 -13.71
CA ARG A 74 -5.02 -2.87 -14.48
C ARG A 74 -6.48 -2.73 -14.91
N ARG A 75 -7.20 -1.73 -14.37
CA ARG A 75 -8.60 -1.41 -14.68
C ARG A 75 -8.74 -0.14 -15.52
N LEU A 76 -7.64 0.47 -15.95
CA LEU A 76 -7.66 1.67 -16.78
C LEU A 76 -7.42 1.28 -18.26
N PRO A 77 -8.47 1.13 -19.09
CA PRO A 77 -8.36 0.75 -20.49
C PRO A 77 -7.92 1.94 -21.37
N MET A 78 -6.81 2.59 -21.01
CA MET A 78 -6.33 3.79 -21.69
C MET A 78 -4.79 3.84 -21.73
N PRO A 79 -4.19 4.55 -22.71
CA PRO A 79 -2.74 4.75 -22.73
C PRO A 79 -2.27 5.53 -21.50
N LEU A 80 -1.43 4.88 -20.69
CA LEU A 80 -0.85 5.49 -19.49
C LEU A 80 0.63 5.13 -19.34
N GLU A 81 1.32 5.99 -18.60
CA GLU A 81 2.68 5.77 -18.11
C GLU A 81 2.63 5.76 -16.58
N ALA A 82 3.32 4.82 -15.94
CA ALA A 82 3.38 4.73 -14.49
C ALA A 82 4.83 4.95 -14.03
N ASP A 83 5.00 5.81 -13.04
CA ASP A 83 6.31 6.10 -12.45
C ASP A 83 6.24 6.06 -10.92
N LEU A 84 7.37 5.75 -10.29
CA LEU A 84 7.50 5.56 -8.86
C LEU A 84 8.51 6.56 -8.32
N VAL A 85 8.11 7.31 -7.29
CA VAL A 85 9.00 8.20 -6.55
C VAL A 85 9.10 7.74 -5.11
N GLY A 86 10.30 7.84 -4.57
CA GLY A 86 10.61 7.54 -3.18
C GLY A 86 11.61 8.55 -2.64
N PHE A 87 11.70 8.62 -1.32
CA PHE A 87 12.65 9.45 -0.59
C PHE A 87 13.07 8.71 0.68
N ASP A 88 14.26 9.01 1.15
CA ASP A 88 14.75 8.45 2.40
C ASP A 88 14.05 9.11 3.59
N VAL A 89 13.63 8.29 4.55
CA VAL A 89 13.03 8.75 5.80
C VAL A 89 14.10 8.60 6.90
N PRO A 90 14.38 9.64 7.70
CA PRO A 90 15.30 9.52 8.82
C PRO A 90 14.78 8.53 9.86
N ASP A 91 15.64 8.08 10.77
CA ASP A 91 15.24 7.25 11.91
C ASP A 91 14.42 8.07 12.92
N ALA A 92 13.16 8.32 12.59
CA ALA A 92 12.22 9.12 13.33
C ALA A 92 10.79 8.63 13.08
N PHE A 93 9.91 8.81 14.06
CA PHE A 93 8.50 8.45 13.91
C PHE A 93 7.80 9.48 13.01
N VAL A 94 7.25 9.02 11.88
CA VAL A 94 6.59 9.90 10.89
C VAL A 94 5.08 9.66 10.79
N VAL A 95 4.34 10.73 10.56
CA VAL A 95 2.88 10.72 10.37
C VAL A 95 2.49 11.54 9.13
N GLY A 96 1.27 11.34 8.61
CA GLY A 96 0.77 11.98 7.38
C GLY A 96 0.59 10.99 6.23
N TYR A 97 -0.21 11.36 5.23
CA TYR A 97 -0.47 10.53 4.03
C TYR A 97 -0.80 9.05 4.29
N GLY A 98 -1.58 8.76 5.33
CA GLY A 98 -1.95 7.40 5.72
C GLY A 98 -1.15 6.85 6.90
N LEU A 99 0.04 7.41 7.19
CA LEU A 99 0.83 7.11 8.38
C LEU A 99 0.20 7.82 9.58
N ASP A 100 0.04 7.12 10.70
CA ASP A 100 -0.72 7.62 11.85
C ASP A 100 -0.11 7.21 13.19
N PHE A 101 -0.45 7.99 14.22
CA PHE A 101 -0.23 7.64 15.62
C PHE A 101 -1.59 7.57 16.31
N ASN A 102 -1.98 6.39 16.78
CA ASN A 102 -3.29 6.17 17.43
C ASN A 102 -4.49 6.66 16.57
N GLY A 103 -4.42 6.50 15.24
CA GLY A 103 -5.43 6.99 14.31
C GLY A 103 -5.39 8.49 14.02
N LEU A 104 -4.54 9.26 14.71
CA LEU A 104 -4.37 10.70 14.49
C LEU A 104 -3.37 10.98 13.37
N HIS A 105 -3.47 12.18 12.79
CA HIS A 105 -2.53 12.69 11.78
C HIS A 105 -2.50 11.95 10.43
N ARG A 106 -3.40 10.98 10.20
CA ARG A 106 -3.48 10.20 8.94
C ARG A 106 -3.62 11.08 7.69
N ASN A 107 -4.42 12.13 7.75
CA ASN A 107 -4.82 12.94 6.58
C ASN A 107 -4.07 14.27 6.46
N LEU A 108 -2.90 14.39 7.11
CA LEU A 108 -2.07 15.59 6.94
C LEU A 108 -1.59 15.72 5.48
N PRO A 109 -1.52 16.95 4.94
CA PRO A 109 -1.10 17.21 3.56
C PRO A 109 0.43 17.12 3.38
N ASP A 110 1.16 16.78 4.43
CA ASP A 110 2.61 16.66 4.49
C ASP A 110 3.02 15.51 5.41
N ILE A 111 4.24 15.02 5.25
CA ILE A 111 4.86 14.05 6.14
C ILE A 111 5.57 14.81 7.24
N ARG A 112 5.26 14.48 8.49
CA ARG A 112 5.83 15.16 9.66
C ARG A 112 6.51 14.16 10.58
N VAL A 113 7.57 14.62 11.23
CA VAL A 113 8.18 13.92 12.35
C VAL A 113 7.35 14.22 13.60
N LEU A 114 6.90 13.18 14.28
CA LEU A 114 6.25 13.29 15.58
C LEU A 114 7.33 13.26 16.66
N SER A 115 7.55 14.39 17.31
CA SER A 115 8.35 14.45 18.53
C SER A 115 7.48 14.09 19.72
N VAL A 116 7.74 12.92 20.32
CA VAL A 116 7.12 12.58 21.61
C VAL A 116 7.85 13.39 22.68
N HIS A 117 7.19 14.41 23.21
CA HIS A 117 7.62 15.04 24.44
C HIS A 117 7.10 14.15 25.58
N ASP A 118 7.98 13.66 26.45
CA ASP A 118 7.57 12.97 27.68
C ASP A 118 6.57 13.87 28.42
N GLU A 119 5.33 13.42 28.57
CA GLU A 119 4.38 14.03 29.50
C GLU A 119 4.83 13.74 30.95
N GLY A 120 5.84 14.51 31.37
CA GLY A 120 6.35 14.58 32.74
C GLY A 120 6.11 15.95 33.38
N SER A 121 5.18 16.75 32.85
CA SER A 121 4.79 18.03 33.48
C SER A 121 3.37 18.43 33.08
N LEU A 122 2.38 17.69 33.58
CA LEU A 122 1.11 18.32 33.94
C LEU A 122 1.32 18.86 35.36
N ALA A 123 1.68 20.14 35.42
CA ALA A 123 1.58 20.96 36.63
C ALA A 123 0.13 21.44 36.79
#